data_AF-A0A1Z4MX65-F1
#
_entry.id   AF-A0A1Z4MX65-F1
#
_cell.length_a   1.000
_cell.length_b   1.000
_cell.length_c   1.000
_cell.angle_alpha   90.00
_cell.angle_beta   90.00
_cell.angle_gamma   90.00
#
_symmetry.space_group_name_H-M   'P 1'
#
loop_
_entity.id
_entity.type
_entity.pdbx_description
1 polymer ?
#
loop_
_entity_poly.entity_id
_entity_poly.type
_entity_poly.pdbx_seq_one_letter_code
_entity_poly.pdbx_strand_id
1 'polypeptide(L)' 'MDFKYRWKNGSKPNRDQAATSEHLLDESQFENEQDRSIAEQMARKHLNVPLNTNDQDQSVLPQAAPPEQKQK' A
#
# COMPACT_ATOMS: atom_id res chain seq x y z
N MET A 1 -5.09 17.23 -9.61
CA MET A 1 -4.64 17.32 -8.21
C MET A 1 -3.15 17.07 -8.20
N ASP A 2 -2.39 18.15 -8.06
CA ASP A 2 -0.94 18.13 -8.01
C ASP A 2 -0.49 17.49 -6.69
N PHE A 3 0.44 16.54 -6.81
CA PHE A 3 0.99 15.86 -5.67
C PHE A 3 1.98 16.80 -4.96
N LYS A 4 1.61 17.30 -3.77
CA LYS A 4 2.31 18.40 -3.07
C LYS A 4 3.63 18.02 -2.40
N TYR A 5 3.95 16.73 -2.32
CA TYR A 5 5.12 16.24 -1.59
C TYR A 5 6.31 15.99 -2.53
N ARG A 6 7.52 16.16 -2.02
CA ARG A 6 8.76 15.88 -2.75
C ARG A 6 8.99 14.37 -2.83
N TRP A 7 9.21 13.90 -4.04
CA TRP A 7 9.68 12.54 -4.28
C TRP A 7 11.14 12.41 -3.84
N LYS A 8 11.50 11.24 -3.29
CA LYS A 8 12.88 10.94 -2.84
C LYS A 8 13.93 11.15 -3.94
N ASN A 9 13.59 10.86 -5.19
CA ASN A 9 14.46 11.04 -6.36
C ASN A 9 14.22 12.36 -7.12
N GLY A 10 13.50 13.31 -6.53
CA GLY A 10 13.12 14.59 -7.16
C GLY A 10 12.12 14.47 -8.31
N SER A 11 11.84 13.26 -8.80
CA SER A 11 10.92 12.98 -9.90
C SER A 11 9.86 11.96 -9.46
N LYS A 12 8.67 12.08 -10.05
CA LYS A 12 7.56 11.15 -9.82
C LYS A 12 7.97 9.73 -10.24
N PRO A 13 7.98 8.74 -9.32
CA PRO A 13 8.30 7.37 -9.67
C PRO A 13 7.19 6.76 -10.54
N ASN A 14 7.57 5.78 -11.34
CA ASN A 14 6.61 5.01 -12.14
C ASN A 14 5.82 4.04 -11.26
N ARG A 15 4.68 3.53 -11.76
CA ARG A 15 3.83 2.57 -11.02
C ARG A 15 4.64 1.38 -10.50
N ASP A 16 5.44 0.74 -11.36
CA ASP A 16 6.28 -0.40 -10.95
C ASP A 16 7.35 -0.03 -9.92
N GLN A 17 7.99 1.13 -10.07
CA GLN A 17 8.96 1.62 -9.10
C GLN A 17 8.29 1.91 -7.76
N ALA A 18 7.07 2.45 -7.78
CA ALA A 18 6.34 2.77 -6.59
C ALA A 18 5.75 1.54 -5.86
N ALA A 19 5.54 0.44 -6.59
CA ALA A 19 5.13 -0.84 -6.02
C ALA A 19 6.28 -1.56 -5.31
N THR A 20 7.51 -1.40 -5.81
CA THR A 20 8.70 -2.07 -5.28
C THR A 20 9.48 -1.23 -4.26
N SER A 21 9.30 0.09 -4.28
CA SER A 21 9.98 1.00 -3.35
C SER A 21 9.32 0.98 -1.98
N GLU A 22 10.15 0.88 -0.95
CA GLU A 22 9.73 1.01 0.45
C GLU A 22 9.24 2.43 0.74
N HIS A 23 10.05 3.42 0.33
CA HIS A 23 9.77 4.84 0.51
C HIS A 23 9.67 5.59 -0.82
N LEU A 24 8.53 6.24 -1.08
CA LEU A 24 8.32 7.04 -2.29
C LEU A 24 8.74 8.50 -2.12
N LEU A 25 8.55 8.99 -0.91
CA LEU A 25 8.73 10.39 -0.57
C LEU A 25 10.02 10.58 0.20
N ASP A 26 10.53 11.79 0.10
CA ASP A 26 11.69 12.17 0.89
C ASP A 26 11.29 12.30 2.36
N GLU A 27 11.88 11.48 3.23
CA GLU A 27 11.57 11.49 4.66
C GLU A 27 12.00 12.79 5.33
N SER A 28 12.97 13.53 4.77
CA SER A 28 13.48 14.78 5.33
C SER A 28 12.46 15.91 5.30
N GLN A 29 11.38 15.79 4.50
CA GLN A 29 10.31 16.80 4.47
C GLN A 29 9.27 16.61 5.58
N PHE A 30 9.34 15.50 6.32
CA PHE A 30 8.39 15.15 7.37
C PHE A 30 9.08 15.21 8.73
N GLU A 31 8.51 15.99 9.65
CA GLU A 31 8.94 16.00 11.05
C GLU A 31 8.32 14.85 11.86
N ASN A 32 7.28 14.21 11.32
CA ASN A 32 6.49 13.21 12.02
C ASN A 32 6.20 12.01 11.11
N GLU A 33 6.34 10.80 11.67
CA GLU A 33 6.12 9.54 10.95
C GLU A 33 4.67 9.37 10.49
N GLN A 34 3.70 9.91 11.23
CA GLN A 34 2.30 9.91 10.80
C GLN A 34 2.09 10.70 9.50
N ASP A 35 2.69 11.88 9.39
CA ASP A 35 2.53 12.71 8.18
C ASP A 35 3.22 12.04 6.99
N ARG A 36 4.40 11.45 7.22
CA ARG A 36 5.10 10.62 6.24
C ARG A 36 4.20 9.50 5.73
N SER A 37 3.62 8.71 6.64
CA SER A 37 2.74 7.59 6.28
C SER A 37 1.53 8.06 5.46
N ILE A 38 0.85 9.14 5.88
CA ILE A 38 -0.31 9.68 5.17
C ILE A 38 0.10 10.14 3.75
N ALA A 39 1.21 10.85 3.64
CA ALA A 39 1.70 11.35 2.37
C ALA A 39 2.08 10.21 1.42
N GLU A 40 2.77 9.18 1.92
CA GLU A 40 3.12 7.99 1.14
C GLU A 40 1.88 7.24 0.68
N GLN A 41 0.85 7.14 1.52
CA GLN A 41 -0.41 6.53 1.12
C GLN A 41 -1.11 7.33 0.00
N MET A 42 -1.09 8.66 0.09
CA MET A 42 -1.61 9.52 -0.98
C MET A 42 -0.78 9.39 -2.26
N ALA A 43 0.54 9.29 -2.15
CA ALA A 43 1.45 9.09 -3.28
C ALA A 43 1.13 7.80 -4.03
N ARG A 44 0.94 6.73 -3.26
CA ARG A 44 0.58 5.40 -3.77
C ARG A 44 -0.78 5.43 -4.46
N LYS A 45 -1.79 6.05 -3.84
CA LYS A 45 -3.11 6.26 -4.46
C LYS A 45 -3.03 7.07 -5.74
N HIS A 46 -2.25 8.15 -5.75
CA HIS A 46 -2.09 9.03 -6.91
C HIS A 46 -1.48 8.30 -8.10
N LEU A 47 -0.53 7.40 -7.85
CA LEU A 47 0.12 6.56 -8.85
C LEU A 47 -0.68 5.29 -9.20
N ASN A 48 -1.84 5.08 -8.56
CA ASN A 48 -2.65 3.88 -8.68
C ASN A 48 -1.82 2.60 -8.43
N VAL A 49 -0.86 2.68 -7.50
CA VAL A 49 -0.14 1.49 -7.03
C VAL A 49 -0.88 0.88 -5.86
N PRO A 50 -0.88 -0.46 -5.76
CA PRO A 50 -1.34 -1.11 -4.55
C PRO A 50 -0.53 -0.58 -3.38
N LEU A 51 -1.25 -0.17 -2.34
CA LEU A 51 -0.63 0.02 -1.04
C LEU A 51 -0.17 -1.37 -0.62
N ASN A 52 1.15 -1.60 -0.53
CA ASN A 52 1.72 -2.66 0.31
C ASN A 52 1.47 -2.31 1.79
N THR A 53 0.26 -1.87 2.14
CA THR A 53 -0.28 -2.19 3.45
C THR A 53 -0.24 -3.70 3.51
N ASN A 54 0.38 -4.20 4.56
CA ASN A 54 0.56 -5.60 4.91
C ASN A 54 -0.79 -6.30 5.20
N ASP A 55 -1.84 -5.97 4.44
CA ASP A 55 -3.18 -6.56 4.47
C ASP A 55 -3.22 -7.78 3.54
N GLN A 56 -2.15 -8.58 3.54
CA GLN A 56 -2.16 -9.93 2.99
C GLN A 56 -2.68 -10.97 4.01
N ASP A 57 -3.25 -10.52 5.13
CA ASP A 57 -3.91 -11.37 6.12
C ASP A 57 -5.43 -11.13 6.19
N GLN A 58 -6.08 -10.90 5.06
CA GLN A 58 -7.47 -11.31 4.93
C GLN A 58 -7.56 -12.44 3.92
N SER A 59 -7.17 -13.63 4.40
CA SER A 59 -7.53 -14.91 3.82
C SER A 59 -9.06 -15.08 3.92
N VAL A 60 -9.80 -14.38 3.06
CA VAL A 60 -11.27 -14.49 2.91
C VAL A 60 -11.64 -15.72 2.11
N LEU A 61 -11.00 -16.85 2.39
CA LEU A 61 -11.54 -18.14 1.98
C LEU A 61 -12.43 -18.62 3.13
N PRO A 62 -13.77 -18.64 2.96
CA PRO A 62 -14.60 -19.42 3.86
C PRO A 62 -14.09 -20.86 3.79
N GLN A 63 -13.60 -21.37 4.91
CA GLN A 63 -13.22 -22.77 5.06
C GLN A 63 -14.46 -23.58 4.65
N ALA A 64 -14.35 -24.29 3.51
CA ALA A 64 -15.43 -25.05 2.93
C ALA A 64 -16.07 -25.93 4.01
N ALA A 65 -17.40 -25.92 4.06
CA ALA A 65 -18.19 -26.67 5.03
C ALA A 65 -17.69 -28.14 5.11
N PRO A 66 -17.56 -28.73 6.32
CA PRO A 66 -17.21 -30.13 6.44
C PRO A 66 -18.25 -31.00 5.71
N PRO A 67 -17.83 -32.07 5.02
CA PRO A 67 -18.68 -32.85 4.14
C PRO A 67 -19.76 -33.58 4.94
N GLU A 68 -20.95 -33.66 4.34
CA GLU A 68 -22.05 -34.59 4.63
C GLU A 68 -21.65 -35.79 5.51
N GLN A 69 -22.03 -35.74 6.79
CA GLN A 69 -22.16 -36.97 7.56
C GLN A 69 -23.41 -37.70 7.09
N LYS A 70 -23.14 -38.64 6.17
CA LYS A 70 -24.01 -39.73 5.73
C LYS A 70 -24.93 -40.24 6.84
N GLN A 71 -26.20 -40.37 6.44
CA GLN A 71 -27.17 -41.35 6.91
C GLN A 71 -26.55 -42.60 7.55
N LYS A 72 -27.04 -42.96 8.74
CA LYS A 72 -27.45 -44.34 9.01
C LYS A 72 -28.54 -44.38 10.07
#